data_AF-A0A4Z0F8J3-F1
#
_entry.id   AF-A0A4Z0F8J3-F1
#
_cell.length_a   1.000
_cell.length_b   1.000
_cell.length_c   1.000
_cell.angle_alpha   90.00
_cell.angle_beta   90.00
_cell.angle_gamma   90.00
#
_symmetry.space_group_name_H-M   'P 1'
#
loop_
_entity.id
_entity.type
_entity.pdbx_description
1 polymer ?
#
loop_
_entity_poly.entity_id
_entity_poly.type
_entity_poly.pdbx_seq_one_letter_code
_entity_poly.pdbx_strand_id
1 'polypeptide(L)' 'MLPTTILVDEAPRCVVRPTDAKALNRFIRNAKVLLLGDNTGGAITHRPADAPELARWRDALALHEACGGSEDEFFGVPL' A
#
# COMPACT_ATOMS: atom_id res chain seq x y z
N MET A 1 7.58 -4.22 -8.11
CA MET A 1 6.86 -3.14 -8.83
C MET A 1 7.19 -1.78 -8.22
N LEU A 2 6.73 -0.67 -8.82
CA LEU A 2 6.79 0.66 -8.19
C LEU A 2 5.76 0.77 -7.04
N PRO A 3 6.00 1.64 -6.04
CA PRO A 3 5.01 1.94 -5.01
C PRO A 3 3.65 2.32 -5.62
N THR A 4 2.61 1.67 -5.12
CA THR A 4 1.24 1.72 -5.63
C THR A 4 0.31 2.09 -4.50
N THR A 5 -0.48 3.13 -4.69
CA THR A 5 -1.50 3.56 -3.74
C THR A 5 -2.78 2.78 -3.98
N ILE A 6 -3.34 2.25 -2.90
CA ILE A 6 -4.66 1.62 -2.87
C ILE A 6 -5.67 2.64 -2.41
N LEU A 7 -6.78 2.73 -3.13
CA LEU A 7 -7.86 3.65 -2.83
C LEU A 7 -9.14 2.89 -2.53
N VAL A 8 -9.97 3.49 -1.69
CA VAL A 8 -11.35 3.08 -1.46
C VAL A 8 -12.23 4.28 -1.77
N ASP A 9 -13.09 4.16 -2.78
CA ASP A 9 -13.92 5.28 -3.27
C ASP A 9 -13.09 6.54 -3.56
N GLU A 10 -11.97 6.36 -4.27
CA GLU A 10 -10.99 7.40 -4.61
C GLU A 10 -10.24 8.04 -3.42
N ALA A 11 -10.50 7.61 -2.19
CA ALA A 11 -9.74 8.03 -1.02
C ALA A 11 -8.52 7.11 -0.80
N PRO A 12 -7.29 7.66 -0.70
CA PRO A 12 -6.09 6.85 -0.54
C PRO A 12 -6.06 6.20 0.85
N ARG A 13 -5.74 4.89 0.89
CA ARG A 13 -5.80 4.08 2.11
C ARG A 13 -4.45 3.53 2.56
N CYS A 14 -3.61 3.14 1.60
CA CYS A 14 -2.25 2.71 1.87
C CYS A 14 -1.40 2.79 0.61
N VAL A 15 -0.08 2.87 0.79
CA VAL A 15 0.91 2.70 -0.28
C VAL A 15 1.62 1.38 -0.06
N VAL A 16 1.66 0.54 -1.09
CA VAL A 16 2.28 -0.78 -1.06
C VAL A 16 3.26 -0.95 -2.21
N ARG A 17 4.31 -1.75 -2.02
CA ARG A 17 5.27 -2.12 -3.07
C ARG A 17 5.22 -3.63 -3.31
N PRO A 18 4.21 -4.14 -4.03
CA PRO A 18 4.14 -5.56 -4.36
C PRO A 18 5.29 -5.96 -5.28
N THR A 19 5.73 -7.21 -5.17
CA THR A 19 6.77 -7.77 -6.05
C THR A 19 6.29 -7.79 -7.50
N ASP A 20 5.05 -8.25 -7.72
CA ASP A 20 4.39 -8.35 -9.01
C ASP A 20 2.86 -8.12 -8.92
N ALA A 21 2.18 -8.16 -10.08
CA ALA A 21 0.74 -7.98 -10.15
C ALA A 21 -0.04 -9.11 -9.44
N LYS A 22 0.52 -10.30 -9.30
CA LYS A 22 -0.12 -11.42 -8.60
C LYS A 22 -0.11 -11.18 -7.09
N ALA A 23 0.98 -10.65 -6.55
CA ALA A 23 1.13 -10.23 -5.17
C ALA A 23 0.17 -9.08 -4.84
N LEU A 24 0.06 -8.09 -5.74
CA LEU A 24 -0.92 -7.00 -5.60
C LEU A 24 -2.37 -7.51 -5.53
N ASN A 25 -2.77 -8.34 -6.50
CA ASN A 25 -4.12 -8.90 -6.52
C ASN A 25 -4.41 -9.79 -5.31
N ARG A 26 -3.40 -10.54 -4.83
CA ARG A 26 -3.52 -11.33 -3.60
C ARG A 26 -3.71 -10.44 -2.38
N PHE A 27 -2.96 -9.34 -2.27
CA PHE A 27 -3.12 -8.37 -1.20
C PHE A 27 -4.54 -7.78 -1.20
N ILE A 28 -5.02 -7.27 -2.34
CA ILE A 28 -6.37 -6.67 -2.44
C ILE A 28 -7.46 -7.65 -2.00
N ARG A 29 -7.36 -8.92 -2.41
CA ARG A 29 -8.32 -9.96 -2.00
C ARG A 29 -8.26 -10.24 -0.50
N ASN A 30 -7.06 -10.44 0.05
CA ASN A 30 -6.87 -10.83 1.45
C ASN A 30 -7.16 -9.67 2.41
N ALA A 31 -6.79 -8.45 2.03
CA ALA A 31 -6.95 -7.24 2.82
C ALA A 31 -8.31 -6.57 2.62
N LYS A 32 -9.25 -7.17 1.87
CA LYS A 32 -10.54 -6.55 1.53
C LYS A 32 -11.27 -6.01 2.76
N VAL A 33 -11.37 -6.80 3.84
CA VAL A 33 -12.02 -6.39 5.10
C VAL A 33 -11.28 -5.20 5.75
N LEU A 34 -9.95 -5.23 5.76
CA LEU A 34 -9.12 -4.16 6.30
C LEU A 34 -9.26 -2.85 5.51
N LEU A 35 -9.30 -2.95 4.18
CA LEU A 35 -9.41 -1.80 3.29
C LEU A 35 -10.79 -1.14 3.39
N LEU A 36 -11.85 -1.95 3.38
CA LEU A 36 -13.23 -1.46 3.39
C LEU A 36 -13.70 -0.98 4.76
N GLY A 37 -13.20 -1.56 5.86
CA GLY A 37 -13.64 -1.21 7.21
C GLY A 37 -15.17 -1.28 7.34
N ASP A 38 -15.78 -0.20 7.83
CA ASP A 38 -17.24 -0.09 7.96
C ASP A 38 -17.96 0.14 6.61
N ASN A 39 -17.23 0.55 5.56
CA ASN A 39 -17.76 0.75 4.21
C ASN A 39 -17.60 -0.52 3.36
N THR A 40 -18.36 -1.56 3.69
CA THR A 40 -18.28 -2.87 3.03
C THR A 40 -18.63 -2.86 1.54
N GLY A 41 -19.22 -1.77 1.04
CA GLY A 41 -19.61 -1.58 -0.36
C GLY A 41 -18.62 -0.78 -1.21
N GLY A 42 -17.58 -0.21 -0.60
CA GLY A 42 -16.63 0.68 -1.29
C GLY A 42 -15.88 0.00 -2.45
N ALA A 43 -15.57 0.79 -3.48
CA ALA A 43 -14.82 0.35 -4.63
C ALA A 43 -13.31 0.43 -4.34
N ILE A 44 -12.61 -0.71 -4.46
CA ILE A 44 -11.15 -0.75 -4.31
C ILE A 44 -10.50 -0.52 -5.68
N THR A 45 -9.75 0.57 -5.81
CA THR A 45 -8.95 0.88 -7.00
C THR A 45 -7.47 1.05 -6.61
N HIS A 46 -6.59 1.18 -7.59
CA HIS A 46 -5.17 1.43 -7.34
C HIS A 46 -4.54 2.25 -8.46
N ARG A 47 -3.53 3.05 -8.10
CA ARG A 47 -2.73 3.86 -9.02
C ARG A 47 -1.28 3.96 -8.54
N PRO A 48 -0.33 4.41 -9.38
CA PRO A 48 0.98 4.80 -8.90
C PRO A 48 0.88 5.81 -7.75
N ALA A 49 1.77 5.68 -6.76
CA ALA A 49 1.83 6.62 -5.65
C ALA A 49 2.20 8.02 -6.14
N ASP A 50 1.50 9.03 -5.64
CA ASP A 50 1.85 10.42 -5.90
C ASP A 50 3.01 10.89 -5.00
N ALA A 51 3.44 12.14 -5.18
CA ALA A 51 4.57 12.69 -4.44
C ALA A 51 4.42 12.64 -2.90
N PRO A 52 3.30 13.08 -2.28
CA PRO A 52 3.15 13.01 -0.83
C PRO A 52 3.03 11.58 -0.30
N GLU A 53 2.33 10.70 -1.02
CA GLU A 53 2.20 9.28 -0.66
C GLU A 53 3.56 8.57 -0.71
N LEU A 54 4.34 8.85 -1.76
CA LEU A 54 5.69 8.30 -1.93
C LEU A 54 6.66 8.81 -0.86
N ALA A 55 6.54 10.08 -0.45
CA ALA A 55 7.34 10.62 0.66
C ALA A 55 7.07 9.84 1.96
N ARG A 56 5.80 9.63 2.30
CA ARG A 56 5.42 8.85 3.49
C ARG A 56 5.88 7.40 3.41
N TRP A 57 5.83 6.78 2.23
CA TRP A 57 6.35 5.44 2.02
C TRP A 57 7.88 5.37 2.23
N ARG A 58 8.63 6.37 1.73
CA ARG A 58 10.09 6.45 1.92
C ARG A 58 10.48 6.66 3.37
N ASP A 59 9.77 7.52 4.10
CA ASP A 59 10.02 7.74 5.53
C ASP A 59 9.79 6.45 6.34
N ALA A 60 8.73 5.72 6.02
CA ALA A 60 8.43 4.44 6.66
C ALA A 60 9.46 3.35 6.31
N LEU A 61 9.93 3.31 5.05
CA LEU A 61 11.02 2.43 4.64
C LEU A 61 12.32 2.76 5.39
N ALA A 62 12.69 4.04 5.47
CA ALA A 62 13.90 4.46 6.18
C ALA A 62 13.86 4.05 7.66
N LEU A 63 12.69 4.15 8.30
CA LEU A 63 12.50 3.65 9.67
C LEU A 63 12.65 2.13 9.76
N HIS A 64 12.13 1.38 8.79
CA HIS A 64 12.27 -0.07 8.72
C HIS A 64 13.74 -0.51 8.56
N GLU A 65 14.47 0.15 7.66
CA GLU A 65 15.91 -0.08 7.44
C GLU A 65 16.74 0.30 8.67
N ALA A 66 16.38 1.36 9.40
CA ALA A 66 17.03 1.74 10.66
C ALA A 66 16.89 0.65 11.75
N CYS A 67 15.88 -0.21 11.66
CA CYS A 67 15.70 -1.38 12.53
C CYS A 67 16.40 -2.65 11.99
N GLY A 68 17.16 -2.54 10.89
CA GLY A 68 17.87 -3.64 10.25
C GLY A 68 17.05 -4.44 9.23
N GLY A 69 15.87 -3.94 8.83
CA GLY A 69 15.09 -4.51 7.75
C GLY A 69 15.64 -4.19 6.36
N SER A 70 15.03 -4.74 5.32
CA SER A 70 15.41 -4.51 3.92
C SER A 70 14.23 -3.99 3.08
N GLU A 71 14.53 -3.29 1.98
CA GLU A 71 13.51 -2.79 1.06
C GLU A 71 12.65 -3.93 0.46
N ASP A 72 13.25 -5.10 0.23
CA ASP A 72 12.57 -6.27 -0.33
C ASP A 72 11.55 -6.90 0.64
N GLU A 73 11.77 -6.71 1.95
CA GLU A 73 10.88 -7.17 3.02
C GLU A 73 9.82 -6.10 3.40
N PHE A 74 10.04 -4.84 2.98
CA PHE A 74 9.14 -3.74 3.27
C PHE A 74 7.92 -3.73 2.34
N PHE A 75 6.76 -4.11 2.87
CA PHE A 75 5.55 -4.22 2.07
C PHE A 75 4.85 -2.88 1.79
N GLY A 76 4.74 -1.99 2.78
CA GLY A 76 3.96 -0.76 2.63
C GLY A 76 3.56 -0.09 3.94
N VAL A 77 2.82 1.01 3.83
CA VAL A 77 2.41 1.85 4.95
C VAL A 77 0.96 2.33 4.76
N PRO A 78 0.13 2.40 5.83
CA PRO A 78 -1.18 3.05 5.76
C PRO A 78 -1.05 4.55 5.53
N LEU A 79 -2.04 5.12 4.84
CA LEU A 79 -2.21 6.56 4.62
C LEU A 79 -3.25 7.13 5.57
#